data_AF-A0A7X7MLY5-F1
#
_entry.id   AF-A0A7X7MLY5-F1
#
_cell.length_a   1.000
_cell.length_b   1.000
_cell.length_c   1.000
_cell.angle_alpha   90.00
_cell.angle_beta   90.00
_cell.angle_gamma   90.00
#
_symmetry.space_group_name_H-M   'P 1'
#
loop_
_entity.id
_entity.type
_entity.pdbx_description
1 polymer ?
#
loop_
_entity_poly.entity_id
_entity_poly.type
_entity_poly.pdbx_seq_one_letter_code
_entity_poly.pdbx_strand_id
1 'polypeptide(L)'
;MPVASYKTFYDGSGAVTGAVWLASENDASKLVGADAGNVGYAAGPRPMYGAAIDRVLELDTGVGSLTRRISDNGLDCCDGPVYIDMLTQFVPFEEPPVITDSSTKFAVYLNTQSNLVVYHGDTAATASVTDVTLDPASWYRLSIRADVMFSVPCGRVYIDGSLVTSSAAYFPDGTGPGLGGFLFPLASEETSIQAVSFAGNGRIDEFRVFDNDLIFYSPLLLSFDDTNLDVVFAGQALLPGDMVDNGAEISILAADWYAISVTGDCPCVAYSGPVGGRVSSSTGVVTAGHPATVEISASLYTNVTLGTNVVEVPLLASWARANHKTADDVETYGNDWLDDYLLNVAPETDAEIMISAISYDAAAGVAAITVSASSSDVRFDRLNGVLAVYTCAELGAGWGEPIGEYRVGVEGAGEASLIVNCAAGSFIKAVIK
;
A
#
# COMPACT_ATOMS: atom_id res chain seq x y z
N MET A 1 -18.34 -8.58 -19.24
CA MET A 1 -17.33 -8.24 -20.28
C MET A 1 -16.04 -7.97 -19.55
N PRO A 2 -14.94 -8.67 -19.85
CA PRO A 2 -13.67 -7.99 -19.61
C PRO A 2 -12.56 -8.31 -20.63
N VAL A 3 -11.87 -7.23 -20.98
CA VAL A 3 -10.42 -7.00 -21.08
C VAL A 3 -10.08 -6.32 -22.41
N ALA A 4 -10.20 -4.98 -22.41
CA ALA A 4 -9.65 -4.11 -23.44
C ALA A 4 -8.76 -3.08 -22.72
N SER A 5 -7.50 -3.47 -22.46
CA SER A 5 -6.38 -2.55 -22.24
C SER A 5 -5.11 -3.36 -21.97
N TYR A 6 -4.29 -3.61 -23.00
CA TYR A 6 -2.86 -3.80 -22.78
C TYR A 6 -2.24 -2.41 -22.93
N LYS A 7 -1.82 -1.80 -21.82
CA LYS A 7 -1.67 -0.33 -21.73
C LYS A 7 -0.36 0.15 -22.38
N THR A 8 -0.48 1.23 -23.16
CA THR A 8 0.57 2.21 -23.50
C THR A 8 -0.06 3.58 -23.23
N PHE A 9 0.66 4.53 -22.61
CA PHE A 9 0.20 5.92 -22.55
C PHE A 9 1.31 6.93 -22.76
N TYR A 10 0.92 7.97 -23.47
CA TYR A 10 1.57 9.26 -23.63
C TYR A 10 0.43 10.26 -23.57
N ASP A 11 0.60 11.41 -22.94
CA ASP A 11 -0.46 12.41 -22.93
C ASP A 11 0.03 13.83 -23.24
N GLY A 12 -0.73 14.48 -24.13
CA GLY A 12 -0.65 15.91 -24.42
C GLY A 12 -0.38 16.30 -25.87
N SER A 13 0.71 15.84 -26.47
CA SER A 13 1.21 16.34 -27.78
C SER A 13 0.97 15.43 -29.00
N GLY A 14 0.44 14.20 -28.84
CA GLY A 14 0.12 13.34 -29.98
C GLY A 14 0.22 11.82 -29.82
N ALA A 15 0.74 11.27 -28.71
CA ALA A 15 0.99 9.83 -28.62
C ALA A 15 -0.08 8.97 -27.91
N VAL A 16 0.15 7.66 -28.00
CA VAL A 16 -0.88 6.62 -27.98
C VAL A 16 -1.38 6.30 -26.57
N THR A 17 -2.70 6.34 -26.41
CA THR A 17 -3.43 5.83 -25.25
C THR A 17 -4.27 4.60 -25.67
N GLY A 18 -4.08 3.47 -24.97
CA GLY A 18 -5.02 2.34 -24.95
C GLY A 18 -5.34 1.63 -26.27
N ALA A 19 -4.35 1.15 -27.02
CA ALA A 19 -4.62 0.26 -28.14
C ALA A 19 -5.26 -1.06 -27.64
N VAL A 20 -6.41 -1.43 -28.20
CA VAL A 20 -6.95 -2.79 -28.06
C VAL A 20 -6.11 -3.68 -28.96
N TRP A 21 -5.24 -4.47 -28.33
CA TRP A 21 -4.44 -5.46 -29.05
C TRP A 21 -5.37 -6.65 -29.39
N LEU A 22 -5.87 -6.68 -30.63
CA LEU A 22 -6.74 -7.75 -31.14
C LEU A 22 -5.92 -8.71 -31.98
N ALA A 23 -5.39 -9.76 -31.35
CA ALA A 23 -4.81 -10.93 -32.02
C ALA A 23 -5.76 -11.48 -33.08
N SER A 24 -5.23 -11.80 -34.26
CA SER A 24 -5.76 -12.92 -35.04
C SER A 24 -5.20 -14.25 -34.50
N GLU A 25 -5.78 -15.40 -34.89
CA GLU A 25 -5.37 -16.74 -34.42
C GLU A 25 -3.89 -17.08 -34.68
N ASN A 26 -3.18 -16.32 -35.51
CA ASN A 26 -1.76 -16.49 -35.86
C ASN A 26 -0.94 -15.21 -35.70
N ASP A 27 -1.34 -14.33 -34.79
CA ASP A 27 -0.59 -13.10 -34.52
C ASP A 27 0.70 -13.42 -33.72
N ALA A 28 1.78 -12.72 -34.07
CA ALA A 28 3.13 -12.88 -33.52
C ALA A 28 3.23 -12.45 -32.05
N SER A 29 2.17 -11.87 -31.53
CA SER A 29 1.98 -11.70 -30.10
C SER A 29 0.58 -12.15 -29.74
N LYS A 30 0.29 -12.42 -28.46
CA LYS A 30 -1.07 -12.69 -27.99
C LYS A 30 -1.20 -12.40 -26.51
N LEU A 31 -2.38 -11.97 -26.08
CA LEU A 31 -2.67 -11.85 -24.65
C LEU A 31 -2.95 -13.23 -24.06
N VAL A 32 -2.14 -13.65 -23.10
CA VAL A 32 -2.30 -14.93 -22.39
C VAL A 32 -2.55 -14.68 -20.91
N GLY A 33 -3.39 -15.53 -20.30
CA GLY A 33 -3.57 -15.56 -18.85
C GLY A 33 -2.50 -16.42 -18.18
N ALA A 34 -2.03 -16.03 -16.99
CA ALA A 34 -0.98 -16.74 -16.27
C ALA A 34 -1.37 -18.19 -15.87
N ASP A 35 -2.66 -18.45 -15.62
CA ASP A 35 -3.19 -19.78 -15.23
C ASP A 35 -3.15 -20.84 -16.34
N ALA A 36 -2.81 -20.47 -17.58
CA ALA A 36 -2.78 -21.39 -18.72
C ALA A 36 -1.57 -22.36 -18.73
N GLY A 37 -0.88 -22.53 -17.59
CA GLY A 37 0.10 -23.59 -17.36
C GLY A 37 1.58 -23.20 -17.51
N ASN A 38 1.95 -21.91 -17.46
CA ASN A 38 3.35 -21.49 -17.60
C ASN A 38 3.78 -20.48 -16.51
N VAL A 39 4.60 -21.02 -15.59
CA VAL A 39 5.50 -20.38 -14.62
C VAL A 39 4.82 -19.60 -13.49
N GLY A 40 4.87 -20.17 -12.28
CA GLY A 40 4.55 -19.46 -11.05
C GLY A 40 5.54 -18.34 -10.80
N TYR A 41 5.00 -17.20 -10.36
CA TYR A 41 5.72 -15.98 -10.09
C TYR A 41 6.75 -16.15 -8.96
N ALA A 42 8.05 -16.18 -9.27
CA ALA A 42 9.10 -16.50 -8.29
C ALA A 42 9.83 -15.27 -7.69
N ALA A 43 9.82 -14.09 -8.35
CA ALA A 43 10.40 -12.84 -7.85
C ALA A 43 10.01 -11.61 -8.72
N GLY A 44 9.82 -10.41 -8.13
CA GLY A 44 9.68 -9.08 -8.80
C GLY A 44 8.29 -8.37 -8.68
N PRO A 45 7.93 -7.40 -9.54
CA PRO A 45 6.57 -6.84 -9.74
C PRO A 45 5.55 -7.77 -10.45
N ARG A 46 4.32 -7.90 -9.94
CA ARG A 46 3.25 -8.62 -10.68
C ARG A 46 2.99 -7.99 -12.05
N PRO A 47 2.57 -8.78 -13.06
CA PRO A 47 2.47 -8.27 -14.44
C PRO A 47 1.48 -7.11 -14.60
N MET A 48 0.31 -7.17 -13.93
CA MET A 48 -0.67 -6.09 -13.95
C MET A 48 -1.08 -5.69 -12.53
N TYR A 49 -0.99 -4.39 -12.21
CA TYR A 49 -1.47 -3.86 -10.92
C TYR A 49 -2.99 -4.02 -10.78
N GLY A 50 -3.43 -4.67 -9.70
CA GLY A 50 -4.84 -4.77 -9.33
C GLY A 50 -5.75 -5.46 -10.36
N ALA A 51 -5.22 -6.22 -11.31
CA ALA A 51 -6.07 -6.93 -12.26
C ALA A 51 -6.74 -8.15 -11.60
N ALA A 52 -8.04 -8.36 -11.84
CA ALA A 52 -8.74 -9.56 -11.39
C ALA A 52 -8.25 -10.86 -12.06
N ILE A 53 -7.51 -10.76 -13.16
CA ILE A 53 -6.88 -11.86 -13.88
C ILE A 53 -5.53 -11.36 -14.40
N ASP A 54 -4.45 -12.07 -14.08
CA ASP A 54 -3.12 -11.78 -14.59
C ASP A 54 -3.04 -12.09 -16.09
N ARG A 55 -2.77 -11.07 -16.90
CA ARG A 55 -2.55 -11.22 -18.35
C ARG A 55 -1.30 -10.51 -18.77
N VAL A 56 -0.63 -11.07 -19.77
CA VAL A 56 0.62 -10.51 -20.33
C VAL A 56 0.63 -10.64 -21.85
N LEU A 57 1.48 -9.85 -22.51
CA LEU A 57 1.74 -10.01 -23.93
C LEU A 57 2.79 -11.10 -24.13
N GLU A 58 2.37 -12.26 -24.63
CA GLU A 58 3.30 -13.29 -25.10
C GLU A 58 3.79 -12.92 -26.50
N LEU A 59 5.10 -13.01 -26.71
CA LEU A 59 5.79 -12.81 -27.99
C LEU A 59 6.17 -14.18 -28.56
N ASP A 60 5.80 -14.40 -29.81
CA ASP A 60 6.20 -15.54 -30.64
C ASP A 60 6.39 -15.02 -32.08
N THR A 61 7.45 -14.25 -32.27
CA THR A 61 7.66 -13.52 -33.53
C THR A 61 8.38 -14.34 -34.60
N GLY A 62 8.92 -15.51 -34.25
CA GLY A 62 9.74 -16.33 -35.14
C GLY A 62 10.90 -15.53 -35.73
N VAL A 63 10.93 -15.41 -37.07
CA VAL A 63 11.93 -14.61 -37.81
C VAL A 63 11.51 -13.15 -38.04
N GLY A 64 10.30 -12.78 -37.60
CA GLY A 64 9.76 -11.43 -37.72
C GLY A 64 10.06 -10.57 -36.50
N SER A 65 9.40 -9.42 -36.42
CA SER A 65 9.41 -8.56 -35.26
C SER A 65 8.03 -7.93 -35.04
N LEU A 66 7.72 -7.65 -33.77
CA LEU A 66 6.59 -6.84 -33.36
C LEU A 66 7.09 -5.43 -33.06
N THR A 67 6.73 -4.47 -33.91
CA THR A 67 7.19 -3.07 -33.78
C THR A 67 6.08 -2.15 -33.30
N ARG A 68 6.38 -1.40 -32.24
CA ARG A 68 5.57 -0.29 -31.75
C ARG A 68 6.20 1.03 -32.13
N ARG A 69 5.51 1.80 -32.97
CA ARG A 69 5.93 3.16 -33.36
C ARG A 69 5.42 4.21 -32.38
N ILE A 70 6.25 5.21 -32.14
CA ILE A 70 5.92 6.47 -31.48
C ILE A 70 5.30 7.39 -32.54
N SER A 71 4.33 8.23 -32.19
CA SER A 71 3.73 9.18 -33.13
C SER A 71 4.75 10.26 -33.56
N ASP A 72 4.41 11.04 -34.59
CA ASP A 72 5.23 12.16 -35.09
C ASP A 72 6.63 11.76 -35.58
N ASN A 73 7.65 12.61 -35.38
CA ASN A 73 9.03 12.37 -35.81
C ASN A 73 9.88 11.56 -34.80
N GLY A 74 9.26 11.01 -33.75
CA GLY A 74 9.94 10.34 -32.62
C GLY A 74 10.37 11.30 -31.50
N LEU A 75 11.12 10.77 -30.53
CA LEU A 75 11.72 11.51 -29.41
C LEU A 75 13.21 11.68 -29.66
N ASP A 76 13.73 12.91 -29.67
CA ASP A 76 15.15 13.17 -29.92
C ASP A 76 15.95 13.20 -28.62
N CYS A 77 16.97 12.35 -28.51
CA CYS A 77 17.82 12.33 -27.32
C CYS A 77 18.70 13.59 -27.14
N CYS A 78 18.72 14.49 -28.13
CA CYS A 78 19.31 15.83 -28.00
C CYS A 78 18.46 16.80 -27.17
N ASP A 79 17.14 16.62 -27.15
CA ASP A 79 16.21 17.50 -26.40
C ASP A 79 16.12 17.09 -24.92
N GLY A 80 16.46 15.83 -24.61
CA GLY A 80 16.47 15.27 -23.26
C GLY A 80 16.65 13.75 -23.30
N PRO A 81 16.88 13.10 -22.15
CA PRO A 81 16.94 11.64 -22.10
C PRO A 81 15.60 11.01 -22.50
N VAL A 82 15.66 9.96 -23.31
CA VAL A 82 14.51 9.12 -23.66
C VAL A 82 14.59 7.83 -22.87
N TYR A 83 13.49 7.48 -22.23
CA TYR A 83 13.37 6.29 -21.40
C TYR A 83 12.46 5.27 -22.06
N ILE A 84 12.89 4.01 -22.04
CA ILE A 84 12.12 2.84 -22.43
C ILE A 84 12.08 1.91 -21.23
N ASP A 85 10.89 1.57 -20.76
CA ASP A 85 10.72 0.84 -19.51
C ASP A 85 9.65 -0.24 -19.67
N MET A 86 9.91 -1.45 -19.19
CA MET A 86 9.01 -2.58 -19.37
C MET A 86 9.24 -3.67 -18.32
N LEU A 87 8.17 -4.36 -17.93
CA LEU A 87 8.28 -5.63 -17.24
C LEU A 87 8.44 -6.74 -18.29
N THR A 88 9.44 -7.60 -18.13
CA THR A 88 9.77 -8.61 -19.13
C THR A 88 10.20 -9.93 -18.51
N GLN A 89 9.76 -11.02 -19.15
CA GLN A 89 10.31 -12.35 -18.94
C GLN A 89 11.10 -12.73 -20.20
N PHE A 90 12.43 -12.77 -20.05
CA PHE A 90 13.32 -13.05 -21.16
C PHE A 90 13.33 -14.54 -21.51
N VAL A 91 13.44 -14.83 -22.81
CA VAL A 91 13.80 -16.16 -23.31
C VAL A 91 15.20 -16.07 -23.92
N PRO A 92 16.17 -16.87 -23.45
CA PRO A 92 17.49 -16.98 -24.05
C PRO A 92 17.43 -17.26 -25.56
N PHE A 93 18.20 -16.49 -26.33
CA PHE A 93 18.43 -16.81 -27.73
C PHE A 93 19.39 -17.99 -27.86
N GLU A 94 19.01 -19.01 -28.63
CA GLU A 94 19.89 -20.16 -28.95
C GLU A 94 21.13 -19.73 -29.74
N GLU A 95 20.94 -18.78 -30.66
CA GLU A 95 21.99 -18.17 -31.46
C GLU A 95 21.88 -16.64 -31.36
N PRO A 96 23.01 -15.91 -31.25
CA PRO A 96 22.96 -14.45 -31.18
C PRO A 96 22.15 -13.84 -32.33
N PRO A 97 21.21 -12.91 -32.06
CA PRO A 97 20.39 -12.31 -33.10
C PRO A 97 21.26 -11.54 -34.09
N VAL A 98 21.01 -11.74 -35.38
CA VAL A 98 21.65 -10.97 -36.45
C VAL A 98 20.85 -9.68 -36.67
N ILE A 99 21.39 -8.56 -36.20
CA ILE A 99 20.77 -7.23 -36.37
C ILE A 99 21.30 -6.61 -37.66
N THR A 100 20.50 -6.68 -38.73
CA THR A 100 20.86 -6.14 -40.05
C THR A 100 20.32 -4.74 -40.32
N ASP A 101 19.37 -4.27 -39.50
CA ASP A 101 18.79 -2.94 -39.63
C ASP A 101 19.73 -1.88 -39.02
N SER A 102 20.36 -1.09 -39.88
CA SER A 102 21.29 -0.03 -39.49
C SER A 102 20.64 1.13 -38.72
N SER A 103 19.30 1.21 -38.68
CA SER A 103 18.59 2.18 -37.84
C SER A 103 18.48 1.74 -36.37
N THR A 104 18.83 0.50 -36.06
CA THR A 104 18.84 -0.03 -34.69
C THR A 104 19.92 0.65 -33.87
N LYS A 105 19.48 1.46 -32.90
CA LYS A 105 20.35 2.23 -31.99
C LYS A 105 20.87 1.38 -30.83
N PHE A 106 20.03 0.49 -30.32
CA PHE A 106 20.29 -0.24 -29.10
C PHE A 106 19.42 -1.49 -29.04
N ALA A 107 19.95 -2.60 -28.55
CA ALA A 107 19.14 -3.78 -28.24
C ALA A 107 19.67 -4.52 -27.01
N VAL A 108 18.78 -5.22 -26.32
CA VAL A 108 19.09 -6.00 -25.12
C VAL A 108 18.45 -7.38 -25.26
N TYR A 109 19.20 -8.44 -24.99
CA TYR A 109 18.72 -9.82 -25.07
C TYR A 109 19.50 -10.74 -24.11
N LEU A 110 19.04 -11.98 -23.93
CA LEU A 110 19.79 -13.01 -23.20
C LEU A 110 20.47 -13.99 -24.16
N ASN A 111 21.72 -14.37 -23.87
CA ASN A 111 22.39 -15.49 -24.55
C ASN A 111 22.00 -16.83 -23.92
N THR A 112 22.51 -17.94 -24.48
CA THR A 112 22.23 -19.31 -24.00
C THR A 112 22.69 -19.62 -22.57
N GLN A 113 23.58 -18.80 -22.00
CA GLN A 113 24.02 -18.87 -20.61
C GLN A 113 23.19 -17.96 -19.67
N SER A 114 22.12 -17.36 -20.21
CA SER A 114 21.28 -16.37 -19.53
C SER A 114 22.00 -15.10 -19.08
N ASN A 115 23.14 -14.78 -19.70
CA ASN A 115 23.78 -13.48 -19.50
C ASN A 115 23.06 -12.41 -20.33
N LEU A 116 22.88 -11.25 -19.72
CA LEU A 116 22.37 -10.07 -20.41
C LEU A 116 23.42 -9.58 -21.41
N VAL A 117 23.00 -9.43 -22.66
CA VAL A 117 23.82 -8.95 -23.76
C VAL A 117 23.24 -7.64 -24.27
N VAL A 118 24.12 -6.67 -24.46
CA VAL A 118 23.78 -5.35 -24.97
C VAL A 118 24.38 -5.19 -26.36
N TYR A 119 23.54 -4.90 -27.36
CA TYR A 119 23.96 -4.48 -28.69
C TYR A 119 24.05 -2.95 -28.76
N HIS A 120 25.23 -2.45 -29.12
CA HIS A 120 25.63 -1.04 -29.03
C HIS A 120 26.79 -0.75 -30.02
N GLY A 121 27.26 0.49 -30.19
CA GLY A 121 28.44 0.77 -31.02
C GLY A 121 28.87 2.24 -31.08
N ASP A 122 30.18 2.48 -31.19
CA ASP A 122 30.82 3.81 -31.33
C ASP A 122 31.48 3.96 -32.71
N THR A 123 32.23 2.93 -33.12
CA THR A 123 32.91 2.84 -34.43
C THR A 123 32.35 1.73 -35.33
N ALA A 124 31.85 0.67 -34.72
CA ALA A 124 31.10 -0.40 -35.35
C ALA A 124 30.15 -1.00 -34.32
N ALA A 125 28.95 -1.37 -34.75
CA ALA A 125 27.99 -2.04 -33.88
C ALA A 125 28.50 -3.42 -33.45
N THR A 126 28.36 -3.73 -32.18
CA THR A 126 28.82 -4.97 -31.54
C THR A 126 27.85 -5.38 -30.43
N ALA A 127 27.94 -6.64 -30.00
CA ALA A 127 27.21 -7.16 -28.85
C ALA A 127 28.19 -7.45 -27.70
N SER A 128 27.93 -6.88 -26.53
CA SER A 128 28.72 -7.09 -25.32
C SER A 128 27.95 -7.87 -24.29
N VAL A 129 28.50 -9.02 -23.91
CA VAL A 129 28.02 -9.82 -22.78
C VAL A 129 28.36 -9.08 -21.49
N THR A 130 27.38 -8.91 -20.62
CA THR A 130 27.55 -8.30 -19.30
C THR A 130 27.68 -9.38 -18.22
N ASP A 131 28.11 -9.00 -17.02
CA ASP A 131 28.20 -9.93 -15.88
C ASP A 131 26.84 -10.21 -15.23
N VAL A 132 25.76 -9.59 -15.72
CA VAL A 132 24.39 -9.79 -15.22
C VAL A 132 23.84 -11.10 -15.78
N THR A 133 23.47 -12.02 -14.90
CA THR A 133 22.81 -13.29 -15.23
C THR A 133 21.39 -13.25 -14.71
N LEU A 134 20.42 -13.55 -15.58
CA LEU A 134 18.99 -13.54 -15.25
C LEU A 134 18.43 -14.97 -15.28
N ASP A 135 17.43 -15.25 -14.46
CA ASP A 135 16.68 -16.50 -14.51
C ASP A 135 15.51 -16.36 -15.50
N PRO A 136 15.47 -17.11 -16.63
CA PRO A 136 14.37 -17.03 -17.59
C PRO A 136 12.98 -17.35 -17.02
N ALA A 137 12.91 -18.01 -15.85
CA ALA A 137 11.63 -18.24 -15.16
C ALA A 137 11.15 -17.02 -14.35
N SER A 138 11.99 -16.00 -14.16
CA SER A 138 11.69 -14.82 -13.35
C SER A 138 11.28 -13.62 -14.20
N TRP A 139 10.54 -12.69 -13.60
CA TRP A 139 10.17 -11.41 -14.21
C TRP A 139 11.15 -10.33 -13.78
N TYR A 140 11.49 -9.43 -14.70
CA TYR A 140 12.44 -8.34 -14.47
C TYR A 140 11.89 -7.03 -15.01
N ARG A 141 12.15 -5.93 -14.31
CA ARG A 141 11.96 -4.58 -14.85
C ARG A 141 13.20 -4.21 -15.67
N LEU A 142 13.06 -4.17 -16.99
CA LEU A 142 14.08 -3.66 -17.90
C LEU A 142 13.81 -2.18 -18.15
N SER A 143 14.79 -1.34 -17.80
CA SER A 143 14.77 0.08 -18.14
C SER A 143 16.00 0.45 -18.97
N ILE A 144 15.79 1.17 -20.06
CA ILE A 144 16.82 1.71 -20.93
C ILE A 144 16.68 3.23 -20.93
N ARG A 145 17.77 3.92 -20.61
CA ARG A 145 17.88 5.38 -20.78
C ARG A 145 18.80 5.66 -21.94
N ALA A 146 18.28 6.27 -22.99
CA ALA A 146 19.06 6.79 -24.10
C ALA A 146 19.25 8.31 -23.91
N ASP A 147 20.47 8.79 -23.93
CA ASP A 147 20.81 10.20 -23.80
C ASP A 147 22.02 10.58 -24.66
N VAL A 148 22.30 11.87 -24.80
CA VAL A 148 23.53 12.37 -25.43
C VAL A 148 24.49 12.85 -24.35
N MET A 149 25.65 12.21 -24.26
CA MET A 149 26.73 12.61 -23.35
C MET A 149 27.94 13.08 -24.13
N PHE A 150 28.37 14.32 -23.90
CA PHE A 150 29.52 14.92 -24.60
C PHE A 150 29.45 14.74 -26.13
N SER A 151 28.27 14.96 -26.72
CA SER A 151 27.94 14.76 -28.15
C SER A 151 27.93 13.32 -28.67
N VAL A 152 28.10 12.32 -27.79
CA VAL A 152 27.97 10.89 -28.13
C VAL A 152 26.60 10.39 -27.64
N PRO A 153 25.72 9.92 -28.53
CA PRO A 153 24.51 9.23 -28.12
C PRO A 153 24.87 7.92 -27.41
N CYS A 154 24.33 7.69 -26.21
CA CYS A 154 24.57 6.49 -25.44
C CYS A 154 23.31 5.95 -24.76
N GLY A 155 23.33 4.66 -24.47
CA GLY A 155 22.34 3.94 -23.68
C GLY A 155 22.90 3.51 -22.33
N ARG A 156 22.03 3.50 -21.32
CA ARG A 156 22.24 2.87 -20.01
C ARG A 156 21.16 1.84 -19.79
N VAL A 157 21.52 0.70 -19.21
CA VAL A 157 20.59 -0.40 -18.95
C VAL A 157 20.47 -0.60 -17.45
N TYR A 158 19.24 -0.84 -17.00
CA TYR A 158 18.92 -1.15 -15.62
C TYR A 158 18.05 -2.39 -15.58
N ILE A 159 18.34 -3.27 -14.62
CA ILE A 159 17.49 -4.42 -14.28
C ILE A 159 17.05 -4.23 -12.83
N ASP A 160 15.73 -4.18 -12.60
CA ASP A 160 15.14 -3.94 -11.28
C ASP A 160 15.73 -2.70 -10.59
N GLY A 161 15.94 -1.63 -11.36
CA GLY A 161 16.54 -0.37 -10.90
C GLY A 161 18.06 -0.41 -10.69
N SER A 162 18.69 -1.58 -10.75
CA SER A 162 20.14 -1.72 -10.64
C SER A 162 20.82 -1.43 -11.96
N LEU A 163 21.79 -0.51 -11.95
CA LEU A 163 22.56 -0.14 -13.14
C LEU A 163 23.45 -1.31 -13.61
N VAL A 164 23.32 -1.66 -14.88
CA VAL A 164 24.14 -2.68 -15.53
C VAL A 164 25.50 -2.08 -15.90
N THR A 165 26.57 -2.75 -15.46
CA THR A 165 27.95 -2.36 -15.79
C THR A 165 28.60 -3.42 -16.69
N SER A 166 29.60 -3.00 -17.47
CA SER A 166 30.37 -3.87 -18.35
C SER A 166 31.77 -3.32 -18.58
N SER A 167 32.74 -4.20 -18.77
CA SER A 167 34.10 -3.82 -19.22
C SER A 167 34.13 -3.23 -20.63
N ALA A 168 33.09 -3.45 -21.42
CA ALA A 168 32.93 -2.93 -22.78
C ALA A 168 32.16 -1.58 -22.82
N ALA A 169 31.69 -1.09 -21.68
CA ALA A 169 30.99 0.17 -21.55
C ALA A 169 31.94 1.28 -21.07
N TYR A 170 31.63 2.51 -21.46
CA TYR A 170 32.40 3.71 -21.17
C TYR A 170 32.01 4.29 -19.81
N PHE A 171 32.89 5.14 -19.29
CA PHE A 171 32.62 5.95 -18.10
C PHE A 171 32.07 7.33 -18.47
N PRO A 172 31.35 7.99 -17.56
CA PRO A 172 30.77 9.31 -17.81
C PRO A 172 31.79 10.42 -18.03
N ASP A 173 33.05 10.23 -17.67
CA ASP A 173 34.13 11.17 -17.98
C ASP A 173 34.67 11.04 -19.41
N GLY A 174 34.07 10.15 -20.23
CA GLY A 174 34.50 9.88 -21.58
C GLY A 174 35.76 9.01 -21.66
N THR A 175 36.24 8.48 -20.53
CA THR A 175 37.26 7.44 -20.60
C THR A 175 36.68 6.22 -21.33
N GLY A 176 37.51 5.63 -22.18
CA GLY A 176 37.15 4.48 -23.01
C GLY A 176 36.64 3.28 -22.20
N PRO A 177 36.27 2.19 -22.87
CA PRO A 177 35.65 1.05 -22.20
C PRO A 177 36.54 0.49 -21.09
N GLY A 178 35.94 0.18 -19.93
CA GLY A 178 36.67 -0.35 -18.78
C GLY A 178 35.77 -0.97 -17.71
N LEU A 179 36.36 -1.78 -16.82
CA LEU A 179 35.62 -2.48 -15.76
C LEU A 179 34.81 -1.51 -14.89
N GLY A 180 33.49 -1.69 -14.86
CA GLY A 180 32.58 -0.81 -14.12
C GLY A 180 32.01 0.35 -14.94
N GLY A 181 32.36 0.46 -16.22
CA GLY A 181 31.68 1.35 -17.15
C GLY A 181 30.22 0.96 -17.34
N PHE A 182 29.39 1.91 -17.74
CA PHE A 182 27.92 1.72 -17.84
C PHE A 182 27.27 2.51 -18.98
N LEU A 183 28.06 3.27 -19.74
CA LEU A 183 27.60 3.98 -20.93
C LEU A 183 27.91 3.14 -22.17
N PHE A 184 26.87 2.74 -22.88
CA PHE A 184 26.98 1.98 -24.12
C PHE A 184 26.67 2.90 -25.30
N PRO A 185 27.64 3.29 -26.14
CA PRO A 185 27.40 4.15 -27.30
C PRO A 185 26.31 3.57 -28.22
N LEU A 186 25.44 4.39 -28.80
CA LEU A 186 24.36 3.88 -29.66
C LEU A 186 24.92 3.41 -31.01
N ALA A 187 24.52 2.22 -31.46
CA ALA A 187 24.94 1.59 -32.72
C ALA A 187 24.58 2.37 -34.00
N SER A 188 23.85 3.49 -33.87
CA SER A 188 23.47 4.40 -34.94
C SER A 188 23.71 5.83 -34.47
N GLU A 189 24.21 6.68 -35.37
CA GLU A 189 24.43 8.12 -35.12
C GLU A 189 23.12 8.92 -35.04
N GLU A 190 21.98 8.33 -35.43
CA GLU A 190 20.69 8.97 -35.30
C GLU A 190 20.30 9.13 -33.82
N THR A 191 19.79 10.31 -33.46
CA THR A 191 19.40 10.64 -32.08
C THR A 191 17.91 10.49 -31.82
N SER A 192 17.09 10.38 -32.87
CA SER A 192 15.64 10.19 -32.74
C SER A 192 15.25 8.73 -32.53
N ILE A 193 14.52 8.46 -31.46
CA ILE A 193 13.85 7.18 -31.19
C ILE A 193 12.43 7.25 -31.72
N GLN A 194 12.14 6.47 -32.77
CA GLN A 194 10.85 6.45 -33.45
C GLN A 194 10.04 5.18 -33.18
N ALA A 195 10.68 4.11 -32.73
CA ALA A 195 10.02 2.84 -32.50
C ALA A 195 10.80 1.97 -31.52
N VAL A 196 10.08 1.05 -30.88
CA VAL A 196 10.63 -0.10 -30.16
C VAL A 196 10.15 -1.36 -30.84
N SER A 197 11.06 -2.30 -31.11
CA SER A 197 10.75 -3.56 -31.77
C SER A 197 11.14 -4.74 -30.89
N PHE A 198 10.28 -5.75 -30.85
CA PHE A 198 10.52 -7.01 -30.16
C PHE A 198 10.70 -8.13 -31.18
N ALA A 199 11.72 -8.96 -31.00
CA ALA A 199 12.03 -10.09 -31.87
C ALA A 199 12.35 -11.33 -31.03
N GLY A 200 12.08 -12.51 -31.58
CA GLY A 200 12.12 -13.78 -30.88
C GLY A 200 10.88 -14.05 -30.01
N ASN A 201 11.11 -14.77 -28.91
CA ASN A 201 10.10 -15.22 -27.98
C ASN A 201 10.28 -14.53 -26.62
N GLY A 202 9.21 -14.40 -25.86
CA GLY A 202 9.26 -13.79 -24.54
C GLY A 202 7.90 -13.34 -24.05
N ARG A 203 7.88 -12.61 -22.92
CA ARG A 203 6.67 -11.99 -22.42
C ARG A 203 6.94 -10.59 -21.94
N ILE A 204 6.00 -9.70 -22.18
CA ILE A 204 6.09 -8.29 -21.80
C ILE A 204 4.82 -7.88 -21.07
N ASP A 205 5.01 -7.00 -20.10
CA ASP A 205 3.98 -6.17 -19.53
C ASP A 205 4.47 -4.74 -19.28
N GLU A 206 3.55 -3.84 -19.00
CA GLU A 206 3.81 -2.47 -18.54
C GLU A 206 4.80 -1.65 -19.40
N PHE A 207 4.75 -1.82 -20.72
CA PHE A 207 5.66 -1.13 -21.65
C PHE A 207 5.38 0.38 -21.76
N ARG A 208 6.42 1.20 -21.54
CA ARG A 208 6.37 2.67 -21.54
C ARG A 208 7.55 3.27 -22.30
N VAL A 209 7.29 4.43 -22.92
CA VAL A 209 8.30 5.30 -23.52
C VAL A 209 8.00 6.75 -23.17
N PHE A 210 8.99 7.50 -22.67
CA PHE A 210 8.82 8.87 -22.19
C PHE A 210 10.13 9.68 -22.29
N ASP A 211 10.04 11.01 -22.32
CA ASP A 211 11.14 11.97 -22.57
C ASP A 211 11.39 12.94 -21.40
N ASN A 212 10.79 12.68 -20.25
CA ASN A 212 10.94 13.49 -19.07
C ASN A 212 11.75 12.76 -18.00
N ASP A 213 12.48 13.56 -17.22
CA ASP A 213 13.30 13.13 -16.09
C ASP A 213 12.44 12.72 -14.88
N LEU A 214 11.18 12.30 -15.08
CA LEU A 214 10.42 11.54 -14.10
C LEU A 214 11.09 10.17 -14.00
N ILE A 215 12.25 10.21 -13.32
CA ILE A 215 12.94 9.28 -12.44
C ILE A 215 12.58 7.83 -12.73
N PHE A 216 13.59 6.97 -12.79
CA PHE A 216 13.46 5.52 -12.62
C PHE A 216 12.56 5.18 -11.44
N TYR A 217 11.27 5.21 -11.68
CA TYR A 217 10.23 4.86 -10.77
C TYR A 217 10.02 3.39 -11.06
N SER A 218 11.00 2.60 -10.60
CA SER A 218 10.67 1.22 -10.29
C SER A 218 9.41 1.28 -9.43
N PRO A 219 8.41 0.48 -9.79
CA PRO A 219 7.15 0.53 -9.09
C PRO A 219 7.39 0.30 -7.60
N LEU A 220 6.66 1.06 -6.79
CA LEU A 220 6.76 1.04 -5.35
C LEU A 220 6.06 -0.21 -4.85
N LEU A 221 6.80 -1.05 -4.13
CA LEU A 221 6.22 -2.24 -3.51
C LEU A 221 5.30 -1.81 -2.36
N LEU A 222 4.07 -2.29 -2.34
CA LEU A 222 3.15 -2.04 -1.23
C LEU A 222 3.22 -3.21 -0.24
N SER A 223 3.56 -2.90 1.01
CA SER A 223 3.55 -3.84 2.14
C SER A 223 2.44 -3.46 3.10
N PHE A 224 1.46 -4.35 3.27
CA PHE A 224 0.35 -4.15 4.20
C PHE A 224 -0.27 -5.48 4.64
N ASP A 225 -1.04 -5.43 5.73
CA ASP A 225 -1.87 -6.54 6.22
C ASP A 225 -3.32 -6.30 5.78
N ASP A 226 -3.83 -7.20 4.94
CA ASP A 226 -5.19 -7.13 4.39
C ASP A 226 -6.28 -7.57 5.39
N THR A 227 -5.92 -7.92 6.63
CA THR A 227 -6.88 -8.27 7.69
C THR A 227 -7.74 -7.08 8.11
N ASN A 228 -7.16 -5.87 8.16
CA ASN A 228 -7.83 -4.65 8.64
C ASN A 228 -7.70 -3.48 7.67
N LEU A 229 -7.24 -3.71 6.44
CA LEU A 229 -7.06 -2.69 5.42
C LEU A 229 -7.41 -3.24 4.05
N ASP A 230 -8.11 -2.42 3.27
CA ASP A 230 -8.22 -2.56 1.83
C ASP A 230 -7.41 -1.43 1.17
N VAL A 231 -6.56 -1.79 0.21
CA VAL A 231 -5.85 -0.81 -0.63
C VAL A 231 -6.36 -0.95 -2.05
N VAL A 232 -6.70 0.16 -2.69
CA VAL A 232 -7.34 0.21 -4.00
C VAL A 232 -6.56 1.12 -4.92
N PHE A 233 -6.30 0.66 -6.14
CA PHE A 233 -5.71 1.45 -7.22
C PHE A 233 -6.60 1.37 -8.45
N ALA A 234 -6.94 2.53 -9.04
CA ALA A 234 -7.82 2.63 -10.20
C ALA A 234 -9.15 1.84 -10.07
N GLY A 235 -9.71 1.79 -8.85
CA GLY A 235 -10.95 1.08 -8.56
C GLY A 235 -10.83 -0.44 -8.48
N GLN A 236 -9.61 -0.97 -8.38
CA GLN A 236 -9.36 -2.39 -8.13
C GLN A 236 -8.60 -2.61 -6.82
N ALA A 237 -8.95 -3.65 -6.08
CA ALA A 237 -8.25 -4.02 -4.86
C ALA A 237 -6.82 -4.51 -5.21
N LEU A 238 -5.86 -4.04 -4.44
CA LEU A 238 -4.48 -4.52 -4.43
C LEU A 238 -4.34 -5.60 -3.37
N LEU A 239 -3.40 -6.51 -3.58
CA LEU A 239 -2.97 -7.50 -2.61
C LEU A 239 -1.64 -7.09 -1.98
N PRO A 240 -1.30 -7.59 -0.77
CA PRO A 240 0.02 -7.40 -0.18
C PRO A 240 1.12 -7.85 -1.14
N GLY A 241 2.13 -7.01 -1.33
CA GLY A 241 3.23 -7.24 -2.27
C GLY A 241 2.93 -6.84 -3.72
N ASP A 242 1.73 -6.31 -4.01
CA ASP A 242 1.50 -5.60 -5.26
C ASP A 242 2.35 -4.35 -5.31
N MET A 243 2.68 -3.91 -6.52
CA MET A 243 3.38 -2.66 -6.70
C MET A 243 2.44 -1.62 -7.32
N VAL A 244 2.81 -0.36 -7.23
CA VAL A 244 2.15 0.74 -7.93
C VAL A 244 3.19 1.67 -8.50
N ASP A 245 2.84 2.40 -9.55
CA ASP A 245 3.73 3.42 -10.05
C ASP A 245 4.05 4.44 -8.97
N ASN A 246 5.30 4.91 -8.95
CA ASN A 246 5.60 6.10 -8.17
C ASN A 246 4.84 7.29 -8.79
N GLY A 247 4.14 8.04 -7.95
CA GLY A 247 3.15 9.01 -8.37
C GLY A 247 1.74 8.44 -8.56
N ALA A 248 1.51 7.15 -8.28
CA ALA A 248 0.18 6.57 -8.29
C ALA A 248 -0.68 7.12 -7.15
N GLU A 249 -1.92 7.46 -7.47
CA GLU A 249 -2.97 7.70 -6.47
C GLU A 249 -3.59 6.37 -6.04
N ILE A 250 -3.51 6.09 -4.74
CA ILE A 250 -4.14 4.92 -4.10
C ILE A 250 -5.20 5.39 -3.11
N SER A 251 -6.23 4.56 -2.93
CA SER A 251 -7.21 4.70 -1.86
C SER A 251 -6.95 3.62 -0.81
N ILE A 252 -6.92 4.01 0.45
CA ILE A 252 -6.71 3.13 1.59
C ILE A 252 -7.96 3.21 2.47
N LEU A 253 -8.56 2.07 2.77
CA LEU A 253 -9.71 1.94 3.66
C LEU A 253 -9.33 0.99 4.80
N ALA A 254 -9.24 1.53 6.02
CA ALA A 254 -9.07 0.73 7.21
C ALA A 254 -10.43 0.22 7.71
N ALA A 255 -10.41 -0.93 8.38
CA ALA A 255 -11.54 -1.42 9.14
C ALA A 255 -11.96 -0.37 10.19
N ASP A 256 -13.26 -0.35 10.50
CA ASP A 256 -13.79 0.55 11.53
C ASP A 256 -13.00 0.40 12.84
N TRP A 257 -12.71 1.54 13.48
CA TRP A 257 -11.85 1.69 14.67
C TRP A 257 -10.33 1.66 14.45
N TYR A 258 -9.85 1.59 13.21
CA TYR A 258 -8.42 1.61 12.89
C TYR A 258 -8.00 2.89 12.17
N ALA A 259 -6.83 3.40 12.54
CA ALA A 259 -6.18 4.54 11.92
C ALA A 259 -5.16 4.08 10.89
N ILE A 260 -5.18 4.71 9.73
CA ILE A 260 -4.21 4.49 8.66
C ILE A 260 -2.88 5.17 9.01
N SER A 261 -1.77 4.46 8.83
CA SER A 261 -0.44 5.03 8.75
C SER A 261 0.22 4.58 7.46
N VAL A 262 0.97 5.49 6.82
CA VAL A 262 1.75 5.20 5.62
C VAL A 262 3.18 5.66 5.87
N THR A 263 4.11 4.73 5.77
CA THR A 263 5.55 4.90 5.91
C THR A 263 6.26 4.23 4.74
N GLY A 264 7.58 4.11 4.82
CA GLY A 264 8.33 3.27 3.90
C GLY A 264 9.64 2.79 4.49
N ASP A 265 10.27 1.86 3.80
CA ASP A 265 11.59 1.32 4.14
C ASP A 265 12.73 2.36 4.03
N CYS A 266 12.48 3.49 3.38
CA CYS A 266 13.34 4.66 3.31
C CYS A 266 12.60 5.94 3.76
N PRO A 267 13.32 6.98 4.21
CA PRO A 267 12.77 8.34 4.40
C PRO A 267 12.35 9.03 3.09
N CYS A 268 12.62 8.40 1.95
CA CYS A 268 12.33 8.92 0.63
C CYS A 268 10.89 8.66 0.20
N VAL A 269 10.18 7.72 0.84
CA VAL A 269 8.76 7.47 0.62
C VAL A 269 7.93 8.60 1.19
N ALA A 270 7.00 9.10 0.40
CA ALA A 270 6.00 10.07 0.81
C ALA A 270 4.61 9.64 0.36
N TYR A 271 3.60 10.02 1.14
CA TYR A 271 2.20 9.83 0.83
C TYR A 271 1.46 11.14 1.05
N SER A 272 0.69 11.58 0.06
CA SER A 272 0.04 12.90 0.10
C SER A 272 -1.32 12.90 0.81
N GLY A 273 -1.91 11.73 1.05
CA GLY A 273 -3.21 11.60 1.69
C GLY A 273 -3.15 11.79 3.21
N PRO A 274 -4.29 12.03 3.86
CA PRO A 274 -4.35 12.12 5.31
C PRO A 274 -3.99 10.77 5.95
N VAL A 275 -3.23 10.81 7.05
CA VAL A 275 -2.83 9.63 7.84
C VAL A 275 -2.79 9.99 9.32
N GLY A 276 -2.77 8.98 10.18
CA GLY A 276 -2.76 9.11 11.63
C GLY A 276 -4.11 9.54 12.20
N GLY A 277 -4.12 9.86 13.49
CA GLY A 277 -5.35 10.28 14.19
C GLY A 277 -6.45 9.22 14.06
N ARG A 278 -7.63 9.64 13.59
CA ARG A 278 -8.79 8.77 13.31
C ARG A 278 -9.11 8.66 11.83
N VAL A 279 -8.09 8.71 10.98
CA VAL A 279 -8.27 8.59 9.54
C VAL A 279 -8.45 7.11 9.19
N SER A 280 -9.68 6.69 8.93
CA SER A 280 -10.05 5.33 8.50
C SER A 280 -10.22 5.19 6.99
N SER A 281 -10.30 6.31 6.26
CA SER A 281 -10.32 6.34 4.81
C SER A 281 -9.40 7.45 4.32
N SER A 282 -8.51 7.11 3.38
CA SER A 282 -7.54 8.03 2.83
C SER A 282 -7.40 7.82 1.33
N THR A 283 -7.20 8.89 0.57
CA THR A 283 -6.82 8.80 -0.84
C THR A 283 -5.68 9.78 -1.06
N GLY A 284 -4.64 9.33 -1.74
CA GLY A 284 -3.44 10.13 -1.93
C GLY A 284 -2.44 9.47 -2.84
N VAL A 285 -1.43 10.25 -3.21
CA VAL A 285 -0.36 9.86 -4.11
C VAL A 285 0.81 9.32 -3.31
N VAL A 286 1.30 8.12 -3.67
CA VAL A 286 2.54 7.55 -3.15
C VAL A 286 3.72 7.94 -4.03
N THR A 287 4.79 8.47 -3.45
CA THR A 287 6.02 8.79 -4.16
C THR A 287 7.25 8.31 -3.42
N ALA A 288 8.36 8.13 -4.14
CA ALA A 288 9.68 7.89 -3.57
C ALA A 288 10.82 8.45 -4.42
N GLY A 289 11.97 8.74 -3.84
CA GLY A 289 13.15 9.22 -4.59
C GLY A 289 13.91 8.15 -5.39
N HIS A 290 13.64 6.88 -5.11
CA HIS A 290 14.26 5.69 -5.73
C HIS A 290 13.36 4.46 -5.44
N PRO A 291 13.69 3.26 -5.95
CA PRO A 291 12.92 2.05 -5.63
C PRO A 291 12.82 1.86 -4.11
N ALA A 292 11.61 1.62 -3.61
CA ALA A 292 11.30 1.57 -2.18
C ALA A 292 10.03 0.75 -1.93
N THR A 293 9.88 0.31 -0.68
CA THR A 293 8.67 -0.33 -0.17
C THR A 293 7.85 0.71 0.60
N VAL A 294 6.62 0.93 0.16
CA VAL A 294 5.61 1.71 0.90
C VAL A 294 4.96 0.76 1.91
N GLU A 295 5.07 1.10 3.18
CA GLU A 295 4.46 0.34 4.27
C GLU A 295 3.16 1.01 4.66
N ILE A 296 2.04 0.30 4.52
CA ILE A 296 0.72 0.78 4.93
C ILE A 296 0.27 -0.08 6.11
N SER A 297 -0.05 0.57 7.22
CA SER A 297 -0.46 -0.11 8.44
C SER A 297 -1.75 0.48 9.00
N ALA A 298 -2.49 -0.37 9.71
CA ALA A 298 -3.68 0.00 10.45
C ALA A 298 -3.42 -0.26 11.93
N SER A 299 -3.54 0.78 12.75
CA SER A 299 -3.46 0.65 14.20
C SER A 299 -4.81 0.95 14.82
N LEU A 300 -5.28 0.07 15.71
CA LEU A 300 -6.48 0.33 16.50
C LEU A 300 -6.30 1.68 17.21
N TYR A 301 -7.35 2.51 17.25
CA TYR A 301 -7.29 3.73 18.04
C TYR A 301 -6.89 3.39 19.48
N THR A 302 -6.06 4.21 20.09
CA THR A 302 -5.69 4.02 21.49
C THR A 302 -6.84 4.47 22.37
N ASN A 303 -7.23 5.74 22.25
CA ASN A 303 -8.15 6.38 23.17
C ASN A 303 -9.20 7.23 22.42
N VAL A 304 -10.40 7.29 22.98
CA VAL A 304 -11.48 8.17 22.54
C VAL A 304 -11.92 9.06 23.69
N THR A 305 -12.09 10.35 23.44
CA THR A 305 -12.69 11.25 24.43
C THR A 305 -14.21 11.25 24.26
N LEU A 306 -14.94 10.84 25.31
CA LEU A 306 -16.38 10.96 25.43
C LEU A 306 -16.68 12.02 26.49
N GLY A 307 -17.09 13.22 26.07
CA GLY A 307 -17.24 14.37 26.95
C GLY A 307 -15.91 14.79 27.57
N THR A 308 -15.78 14.65 28.89
CA THR A 308 -14.53 14.89 29.63
C THR A 308 -13.73 13.62 29.93
N ASN A 309 -14.25 12.44 29.58
CA ASN A 309 -13.65 11.16 29.91
C ASN A 309 -12.82 10.61 28.75
N VAL A 310 -11.63 10.11 29.05
CA VAL A 310 -10.79 9.39 28.08
C VAL A 310 -11.03 7.90 28.26
N VAL A 311 -11.55 7.26 27.22
CA VAL A 311 -11.97 5.86 27.23
C VAL A 311 -11.05 5.04 26.33
N GLU A 312 -10.62 3.89 26.85
CA GLU A 312 -9.85 2.89 26.09
C GLU A 312 -10.71 2.28 24.99
N VAL A 313 -10.21 2.33 23.76
CA VAL A 313 -10.96 1.92 22.57
C VAL A 313 -11.32 0.44 22.51
N PRO A 314 -10.50 -0.54 22.94
CA PRO A 314 -10.84 -1.95 22.75
C PRO A 314 -12.20 -2.35 23.32
N LEU A 315 -12.53 -1.85 24.52
CA LEU A 315 -13.81 -2.13 25.17
C LEU A 315 -14.95 -1.32 24.53
N LEU A 316 -14.71 -0.04 24.24
CA LEU A 316 -15.67 0.83 23.57
C LEU A 316 -16.04 0.33 22.17
N ALA A 317 -15.07 -0.08 21.36
CA ALA A 317 -15.27 -0.66 20.05
C ALA A 317 -16.07 -1.97 20.13
N SER A 318 -15.80 -2.81 21.13
CA SER A 318 -16.57 -4.03 21.37
C SER A 318 -18.03 -3.73 21.71
N TRP A 319 -18.27 -2.77 22.62
CA TRP A 319 -19.62 -2.34 22.99
C TRP A 319 -20.36 -1.70 21.81
N ALA A 320 -19.70 -0.82 21.05
CA ALA A 320 -20.27 -0.14 19.90
C ALA A 320 -20.66 -1.16 18.81
N ARG A 321 -19.77 -2.11 18.48
CA ARG A 321 -20.06 -3.17 17.51
C ARG A 321 -21.22 -4.07 17.94
N ALA A 322 -21.31 -4.40 19.23
CA ALA A 322 -22.43 -5.17 19.78
C ALA A 322 -23.77 -4.42 19.65
N ASN A 323 -23.73 -3.09 19.58
CA ASN A 323 -24.87 -2.20 19.39
C ASN A 323 -25.00 -1.65 17.95
N HIS A 324 -24.28 -2.24 17.00
CA HIS A 324 -24.28 -1.83 15.58
C HIS A 324 -23.94 -0.35 15.35
N LYS A 325 -22.98 0.18 16.12
CA LYS A 325 -22.45 1.54 15.99
C LYS A 325 -21.02 1.53 15.45
N THR A 326 -20.72 2.54 14.65
CA THR A 326 -19.41 2.81 14.06
C THR A 326 -18.57 3.74 14.92
N ALA A 327 -17.28 3.90 14.60
CA ALA A 327 -16.48 4.94 15.24
C ALA A 327 -17.03 6.36 14.99
N ASP A 328 -17.58 6.63 13.80
CA ASP A 328 -18.17 7.92 13.44
C ASP A 328 -19.44 8.23 14.25
N ASP A 329 -20.25 7.21 14.51
CA ASP A 329 -21.42 7.30 15.39
C ASP A 329 -20.99 7.71 16.80
N VAL A 330 -19.95 7.09 17.33
CA VAL A 330 -19.41 7.37 18.67
C VAL A 330 -18.75 8.75 18.72
N GLU A 331 -18.13 9.21 17.64
CA GLU A 331 -17.60 10.57 17.57
C GLU A 331 -18.72 11.63 17.57
N THR A 332 -19.83 11.33 16.91
CA THR A 332 -20.97 12.25 16.78
C THR A 332 -21.82 12.29 18.05
N TYR A 333 -22.10 11.13 18.64
CA TYR A 333 -23.11 10.97 19.71
C TYR A 333 -22.57 10.38 21.00
N GLY A 334 -21.30 9.98 21.06
CA GLY A 334 -20.78 9.21 22.18
C GLY A 334 -20.78 9.93 23.53
N ASN A 335 -20.88 11.26 23.56
CA ASN A 335 -21.11 11.99 24.79
C ASN A 335 -22.49 11.70 25.40
N ASP A 336 -23.51 11.54 24.57
CA ASP A 336 -24.87 11.24 25.00
C ASP A 336 -25.01 9.77 25.43
N TRP A 337 -24.12 8.91 24.92
CA TRP A 337 -24.08 7.48 25.25
C TRP A 337 -23.05 7.12 26.32
N LEU A 338 -22.43 8.11 26.99
CA LEU A 338 -21.40 7.83 27.99
C LEU A 338 -21.97 6.96 29.13
N ASP A 339 -23.15 7.31 29.64
CA ASP A 339 -23.79 6.55 30.71
C ASP A 339 -24.20 5.16 30.22
N ASP A 340 -24.76 5.04 29.00
CA ASP A 340 -25.08 3.75 28.38
C ASP A 340 -23.85 2.84 28.27
N TYR A 341 -22.73 3.42 27.81
CA TYR A 341 -21.46 2.72 27.70
C TYR A 341 -20.97 2.26 29.07
N LEU A 342 -20.92 3.14 30.07
CA LEU A 342 -20.44 2.82 31.42
C LEU A 342 -21.28 1.71 32.08
N LEU A 343 -22.60 1.74 31.83
CA LEU A 343 -23.57 0.73 32.28
C LEU A 343 -23.55 -0.56 31.45
N ASN A 344 -22.86 -0.56 30.31
CA ASN A 344 -22.82 -1.64 29.33
C ASN A 344 -24.21 -2.05 28.83
N VAL A 345 -25.04 -1.06 28.50
CA VAL A 345 -26.39 -1.23 27.92
C VAL A 345 -26.44 -0.65 26.50
N ALA A 346 -27.56 -0.82 25.80
CA ALA A 346 -27.70 -0.26 24.45
C ALA A 346 -27.75 1.28 24.49
N PRO A 347 -27.31 1.98 23.43
CA PRO A 347 -27.47 3.43 23.33
C PRO A 347 -28.92 3.85 23.53
N GLU A 348 -29.11 4.99 24.20
CA GLU A 348 -30.42 5.58 24.53
C GLU A 348 -31.24 4.75 25.52
N THR A 349 -30.59 3.90 26.33
CA THR A 349 -31.29 3.17 27.40
C THR A 349 -31.50 4.12 28.57
N ASP A 350 -32.75 4.42 28.89
CA ASP A 350 -33.11 5.24 30.06
C ASP A 350 -32.93 4.44 31.37
N ALA A 351 -31.67 4.29 31.78
CA ALA A 351 -31.26 3.56 32.97
C ALA A 351 -30.72 4.51 34.04
N GLU A 352 -31.40 4.55 35.18
CA GLU A 352 -30.98 5.29 36.37
C GLU A 352 -30.47 4.31 37.43
N ILE A 353 -29.46 4.74 38.19
CA ILE A 353 -28.97 4.01 39.36
C ILE A 353 -29.39 4.74 40.63
N MET A 354 -29.87 3.98 41.63
CA MET A 354 -30.27 4.50 42.92
C MET A 354 -29.80 3.60 44.08
N ILE A 355 -29.62 4.19 45.26
CA ILE A 355 -29.42 3.42 46.49
C ILE A 355 -30.80 2.99 46.99
N SER A 356 -31.11 1.70 46.91
CA SER A 356 -32.40 1.13 47.32
C SER A 356 -32.46 0.79 48.82
N ALA A 357 -31.31 0.52 49.44
CA ALA A 357 -31.25 0.23 50.87
C ALA A 357 -29.92 0.66 51.50
N ILE A 358 -29.98 1.09 52.76
CA ILE A 358 -28.82 1.35 53.63
C ILE A 358 -29.10 0.72 54.99
N SER A 359 -28.15 -0.08 55.48
CA SER A 359 -28.17 -0.64 56.84
C SER A 359 -26.85 -0.34 57.54
N TYR A 360 -26.88 0.43 58.64
CA TYR A 360 -25.69 0.83 59.37
C TYR A 360 -25.46 -0.04 60.61
N ASP A 361 -24.25 -0.59 60.73
CA ASP A 361 -23.77 -1.27 61.94
C ASP A 361 -22.88 -0.31 62.73
N ALA A 362 -23.44 0.25 63.80
CA ALA A 362 -22.73 1.19 64.68
C ALA A 362 -21.58 0.53 65.47
N ALA A 363 -21.63 -0.77 65.71
CA ALA A 363 -20.58 -1.48 66.45
C ALA A 363 -19.37 -1.75 65.55
N ALA A 364 -19.60 -2.04 64.27
CA ALA A 364 -18.55 -2.27 63.28
C ALA A 364 -18.09 -0.98 62.56
N GLY A 365 -18.88 0.10 62.61
CA GLY A 365 -18.56 1.36 61.92
C GLY A 365 -18.69 1.27 60.40
N VAL A 366 -19.61 0.42 59.90
CA VAL A 366 -19.81 0.16 58.48
C VAL A 366 -21.28 0.27 58.09
N ALA A 367 -21.55 0.66 56.85
CA ALA A 367 -22.87 0.56 56.24
C ALA A 367 -22.87 -0.51 55.14
N ALA A 368 -23.89 -1.36 55.12
CA ALA A 368 -24.25 -2.14 53.96
C ALA A 368 -25.17 -1.29 53.08
N ILE A 369 -24.76 -1.01 51.85
CA ILE A 369 -25.59 -0.31 50.87
C ILE A 369 -25.98 -1.26 49.74
N THR A 370 -27.22 -1.15 49.29
CA THR A 370 -27.71 -1.85 48.09
C THR A 370 -28.05 -0.82 47.04
N VAL A 371 -27.52 -1.04 45.85
CA VAL A 371 -27.68 -0.20 44.68
C VAL A 371 -28.53 -0.96 43.67
N SER A 372 -29.56 -0.33 43.14
CA SER A 372 -30.45 -0.90 42.12
C SER A 372 -30.45 -0.04 40.86
N ALA A 373 -30.78 -0.65 39.73
CA ALA A 373 -31.00 0.05 38.47
C ALA A 373 -32.50 0.10 38.11
N SER A 374 -32.95 1.17 37.45
CA SER A 374 -34.32 1.27 36.92
C SER A 374 -34.59 0.33 35.75
N SER A 375 -33.54 0.02 34.96
CA SER A 375 -33.60 -0.91 33.84
C SER A 375 -33.08 -2.29 34.23
N SER A 376 -33.80 -3.33 33.80
CA SER A 376 -33.37 -4.73 33.96
C SER A 376 -32.16 -5.12 33.10
N ASP A 377 -31.83 -4.29 32.11
CA ASP A 377 -30.70 -4.53 31.21
C ASP A 377 -29.36 -4.21 31.88
N VAL A 378 -29.37 -3.41 32.96
CA VAL A 378 -28.16 -3.09 33.73
C VAL A 378 -27.70 -4.32 34.51
N ARG A 379 -26.46 -4.69 34.24
CA ARG A 379 -25.76 -5.83 34.85
C ARG A 379 -24.53 -5.33 35.58
N PHE A 380 -24.65 -5.14 36.89
CA PHE A 380 -23.55 -4.65 37.74
C PHE A 380 -22.30 -5.55 37.70
N ASP A 381 -22.46 -6.84 37.33
CA ASP A 381 -21.37 -7.79 37.11
C ASP A 381 -20.64 -7.62 35.76
N ARG A 382 -21.14 -6.75 34.88
CA ARG A 382 -20.66 -6.57 33.49
C ARG A 382 -20.48 -5.10 33.09
N LEU A 383 -20.39 -4.19 34.04
CA LEU A 383 -20.16 -2.78 33.77
C LEU A 383 -18.86 -2.57 32.98
N ASN A 384 -18.87 -1.61 32.05
CA ASN A 384 -17.63 -1.12 31.45
C ASN A 384 -16.94 -0.11 32.38
N GLY A 385 -17.72 0.61 33.20
CA GLY A 385 -17.22 1.46 34.29
C GLY A 385 -17.07 0.72 35.62
N VAL A 386 -16.87 1.48 36.69
CA VAL A 386 -16.78 0.98 38.07
C VAL A 386 -17.77 1.68 39.00
N LEU A 387 -18.35 0.95 39.94
CA LEU A 387 -19.20 1.54 40.98
C LEU A 387 -18.33 2.23 42.03
N ALA A 388 -18.36 3.56 42.03
CA ALA A 388 -17.65 4.41 42.98
C ALA A 388 -18.60 4.90 44.08
N VAL A 389 -18.19 4.72 45.34
CA VAL A 389 -18.96 5.17 46.50
C VAL A 389 -18.23 6.30 47.19
N TYR A 390 -18.97 7.33 47.57
CA TYR A 390 -18.51 8.52 48.27
C TYR A 390 -19.24 8.67 49.58
N THR A 391 -18.57 9.23 50.58
CA THR A 391 -19.19 9.61 51.85
C THR A 391 -18.76 11.01 52.24
N CYS A 392 -19.66 11.81 52.80
CA CYS A 392 -19.29 13.10 53.38
C CYS A 392 -20.06 13.35 54.68
N ALA A 393 -19.48 14.14 55.58
CA ALA A 393 -20.14 14.53 56.84
C ALA A 393 -21.20 15.62 56.61
N GLU A 394 -20.98 16.51 55.65
CA GLU A 394 -21.86 17.62 55.33
C GLU A 394 -21.91 17.85 53.81
N LEU A 395 -23.12 17.94 53.24
CA LEU A 395 -23.31 18.12 51.79
C LEU A 395 -22.66 19.41 51.24
N GLY A 396 -22.55 20.45 52.08
CA GLY A 396 -21.95 21.74 51.69
C GLY A 396 -20.43 21.70 51.48
N ALA A 397 -19.74 20.67 51.99
CA ALA A 397 -18.29 20.51 51.87
C ALA A 397 -17.85 19.80 50.58
N GLY A 398 -18.80 19.27 49.79
CA GLY A 398 -18.53 18.41 48.64
C GLY A 398 -18.23 16.95 49.03
N TRP A 399 -18.12 16.09 48.02
CA TRP A 399 -17.98 14.63 48.21
C TRP A 399 -16.54 14.12 48.34
N GLY A 400 -15.54 14.93 47.98
CA GLY A 400 -14.14 14.52 47.98
C GLY A 400 -13.84 13.35 47.05
N GLU A 401 -12.86 12.52 47.42
CA GLU A 401 -12.49 11.28 46.71
C GLU A 401 -13.40 10.11 47.10
N PRO A 402 -13.61 9.12 46.21
CA PRO A 402 -14.38 7.94 46.55
C PRO A 402 -13.69 7.14 47.66
N ILE A 403 -14.49 6.62 48.57
CA ILE A 403 -14.02 5.74 49.66
C ILE A 403 -13.69 4.32 49.16
N GLY A 404 -14.13 3.98 47.94
CA GLY A 404 -13.80 2.74 47.28
C GLY A 404 -14.40 2.63 45.88
N GLU A 405 -13.77 1.80 45.06
CA GLU A 405 -14.27 1.34 43.77
C GLU A 405 -14.57 -0.15 43.88
N TYR A 406 -15.79 -0.53 43.52
CA TYR A 406 -16.29 -1.88 43.72
C TYR A 406 -16.60 -2.51 42.36
N ARG A 407 -15.93 -3.63 42.06
CA ARG A 407 -16.38 -4.54 41.01
C ARG A 407 -17.34 -5.52 41.65
N VAL A 408 -18.61 -5.45 41.27
CA VAL A 408 -19.67 -6.26 41.88
C VAL A 408 -19.51 -7.71 41.41
N GLY A 409 -18.95 -8.54 42.28
CA GLY A 409 -18.89 -9.99 42.09
C GLY A 409 -20.25 -10.60 42.40
N VAL A 410 -21.02 -10.87 41.34
CA VAL A 410 -22.24 -11.69 41.25
C VAL A 410 -23.15 -11.73 42.49
N GLU A 411 -24.28 -11.03 42.42
CA GLU A 411 -25.60 -11.62 42.72
C GLU A 411 -26.69 -10.84 41.96
N GLY A 412 -27.31 -11.49 40.96
CA GLY A 412 -28.53 -11.01 40.29
C GLY A 412 -28.37 -9.89 39.24
N ALA A 413 -29.31 -9.81 38.30
CA ALA A 413 -29.46 -8.64 37.43
C ALA A 413 -30.12 -7.50 38.22
N GLY A 414 -29.69 -6.26 38.01
CA GLY A 414 -30.38 -5.07 38.52
C GLY A 414 -30.10 -4.66 39.98
N GLU A 415 -29.36 -5.44 40.79
CA GLU A 415 -28.98 -5.05 42.16
C GLU A 415 -27.51 -5.40 42.51
N ALA A 416 -26.92 -4.64 43.44
CA ALA A 416 -25.59 -4.87 43.97
C ALA A 416 -25.50 -4.44 45.44
N SER A 417 -25.01 -5.30 46.33
CA SER A 417 -24.77 -4.97 47.74
C SER A 417 -23.28 -4.87 48.06
N LEU A 418 -22.91 -3.87 48.86
CA LEU A 418 -21.53 -3.58 49.24
C LEU A 418 -21.45 -3.06 50.68
N ILE A 419 -20.33 -3.35 51.32
CA ILE A 419 -20.02 -2.89 52.68
C ILE A 419 -19.05 -1.72 52.57
N VAL A 420 -19.41 -0.59 53.17
CA VAL A 420 -18.65 0.65 53.12
C VAL A 420 -18.32 1.14 54.53
N ASN A 421 -17.07 1.56 54.76
CA ASN A 421 -16.67 2.16 56.02
C ASN A 421 -17.21 3.59 56.11
N CYS A 422 -18.06 3.90 57.09
CA CYS A 422 -18.60 5.25 57.25
C CYS A 422 -18.96 5.58 58.71
N ALA A 423 -18.82 6.86 59.08
CA ALA A 423 -19.24 7.33 60.39
C ALA A 423 -20.76 7.53 60.45
N ALA A 424 -21.36 7.35 61.63
CA ALA A 424 -22.77 7.63 61.86
C ALA A 424 -23.13 9.08 61.47
N GLY A 425 -24.23 9.26 60.75
CA GLY A 425 -24.69 10.57 60.28
C GLY A 425 -24.03 11.08 58.99
N SER A 426 -23.18 10.28 58.35
CA SER A 426 -22.59 10.62 57.04
C SER A 426 -23.61 10.47 55.90
N PHE A 427 -23.50 11.33 54.88
CA PHE A 427 -24.17 11.16 53.60
C PHE A 427 -23.40 10.16 52.74
N ILE A 428 -24.12 9.41 51.89
CA ILE A 428 -23.55 8.42 50.97
C ILE A 428 -24.04 8.72 49.55
N LYS A 429 -23.14 8.63 48.57
CA LYS A 429 -23.45 8.72 47.13
C LYS A 429 -22.79 7.56 46.41
N ALA A 430 -23.51 6.95 45.47
CA ALA A 430 -22.98 5.92 44.58
C ALA A 430 -23.14 6.37 43.12
N VAL A 431 -22.11 6.19 42.28
CA VAL A 431 -22.11 6.51 40.84
C VAL A 431 -21.31 5.48 40.06
N ILE A 432 -21.56 5.36 38.76
CA ILE A 432 -20.66 4.64 37.85
C ILE A 432 -19.71 5.65 37.22
N LYS A 433 -18.44 5.29 37.11
CA LYS A 433 -17.41 6.12 36.47
C LYS A 433 -16.50 5.32 35.56
#